data_AF-A0A927NGW4-F1
#
_entry.id   AF-A0A927NGW4-F1
#
_cell.length_a   1.000
_cell.length_b   1.000
_cell.length_c   1.000
_cell.angle_alpha   90.00
_cell.angle_beta   90.00
_cell.angle_gamma   90.00
#
_symmetry.space_group_name_H-M   'P 1'
#
loop_
_entity.id
_entity.type
_entity.pdbx_description
1 polymer ?
#
loop_
_entity_poly.entity_id
_entity_poly.type
_entity_poly.pdbx_seq_one_letter_code
_entity_poly.pdbx_strand_id
1 'polypeptide(L)'
;MRQKNQGMNKIKNRTPLLGEHTRAKGAGLSFSLSTVLATMLLFVIILVLSIFGVAKEGFEKTEWYLYLCYVLPPIASVVIVGYYLRYVNKPVSTAIKEQKCHYKYFLLAIALQIGLLSLSELNGLFVGFLQRFGYQPDEIVLPSMDGFGFVGVFFVVAIIAPIAEELLFRGVVLDGLKSGFSTLVAAVLCGALFSLYHQNPVQTAYQFCCGFAYALLAVRAKSVLPTVLAHFLNNAYILILYKCGVTAYSTPAYITIMVVSGLCLIATLAYLLFLDKKDEDADIETEKKTEKKRFFALASVGIAVCVITWITNLFM
;
A
#
# COMPACT_ATOMS: atom_id res chain seq x y z
N MET A 1 -43.57 10.17 43.68
CA MET A 1 -43.25 11.14 42.60
C MET A 1 -41.77 11.50 42.64
N ARG A 2 -40.90 10.79 41.90
CA ARG A 2 -39.50 11.18 41.59
C ARG A 2 -38.84 10.02 40.83
N GLN A 3 -39.19 9.83 39.56
CA GLN A 3 -38.45 8.92 38.65
C GLN A 3 -38.87 9.14 37.18
N LYS A 4 -38.86 10.38 36.69
CA LYS A 4 -39.20 10.67 35.28
C LYS A 4 -38.40 11.80 34.62
N ASN A 5 -37.20 12.12 35.13
CA ASN A 5 -36.38 13.25 34.64
C ASN A 5 -34.92 12.89 34.34
N GLN A 6 -34.62 11.70 33.82
CA GLN A 6 -33.27 11.34 33.33
C GLN A 6 -33.20 11.08 31.82
N GLY A 7 -34.26 11.41 31.06
CA GLY A 7 -34.35 11.12 29.62
C GLY A 7 -33.97 12.25 28.65
N MET A 8 -33.58 13.45 29.10
CA MET A 8 -33.58 14.64 28.22
C MET A 8 -32.37 15.59 28.32
N ASN A 9 -31.23 15.16 28.86
CA ASN A 9 -30.05 16.04 29.00
C ASN A 9 -28.75 15.50 28.37
N LYS A 10 -28.83 14.80 27.23
CA LYS A 10 -27.63 14.47 26.42
C LYS A 10 -27.68 14.94 24.96
N ILE A 11 -28.61 15.83 24.63
CA ILE A 11 -28.66 16.47 23.31
C ILE A 11 -28.50 17.97 23.51
N LYS A 12 -27.25 18.43 23.64
CA LYS A 12 -26.81 19.80 23.30
C LYS A 12 -25.34 19.97 23.69
N ASN A 13 -24.49 19.76 22.70
CA ASN A 13 -23.25 20.51 22.48
C ASN A 13 -22.83 20.22 21.02
N ARG A 14 -23.58 20.80 20.08
CA ARG A 14 -23.21 20.87 18.67
C ARG A 14 -22.73 22.27 18.37
N THR A 15 -21.42 22.43 18.37
CA THR A 15 -20.63 23.08 17.31
C THR A 15 -19.17 22.69 17.52
N PRO A 16 -18.49 22.24 16.45
CA PRO A 16 -17.76 23.25 15.70
C PRO A 16 -17.99 23.11 14.19
N LEU A 17 -18.19 24.27 13.56
CA LEU A 17 -18.07 24.51 12.12
C LEU A 17 -16.63 24.32 11.58
N LEU A 18 -15.74 23.71 12.39
CA LEU A 18 -14.43 23.15 12.06
C LEU A 18 -14.31 21.69 12.60
N GLY A 19 -15.42 20.94 12.45
CA GLY A 19 -15.60 19.50 12.19
C GLY A 19 -14.80 18.42 12.94
N GLU A 20 -15.51 17.56 13.68
CA GLU A 20 -15.06 16.24 14.17
C GLU A 20 -14.02 15.56 13.25
N HIS A 21 -12.89 15.17 13.84
CA HIS A 21 -11.86 14.38 13.18
C HIS A 21 -12.41 12.98 12.90
N THR A 22 -12.74 12.74 11.64
CA THR A 22 -13.21 11.45 11.17
C THR A 22 -12.07 10.70 10.51
N ARG A 23 -12.02 9.38 10.75
CA ARG A 23 -10.96 8.49 10.25
C ARG A 23 -10.85 8.60 8.72
N ALA A 24 -11.98 8.73 8.01
CA ALA A 24 -12.02 8.94 6.57
C ALA A 24 -11.27 10.19 6.12
N LYS A 25 -11.42 11.33 6.81
CA LYS A 25 -10.75 12.59 6.42
C LYS A 25 -9.24 12.48 6.54
N GLY A 26 -8.77 11.99 7.69
CA GLY A 26 -7.35 11.79 7.95
C GLY A 26 -6.71 10.88 6.90
N ALA A 27 -7.36 9.75 6.64
CA ALA A 27 -6.89 8.77 5.69
C ALA A 27 -6.81 9.28 4.24
N GLY A 28 -7.86 9.93 3.75
CA GLY A 28 -7.87 10.48 2.39
C GLY A 28 -6.81 11.58 2.21
N LEU A 29 -6.64 12.44 3.21
CA LEU A 29 -5.62 13.49 3.19
C LEU A 29 -4.21 12.89 3.27
N SER A 30 -3.96 11.91 4.13
CA SER A 30 -2.66 11.23 4.24
C SER A 30 -2.26 10.55 2.94
N PHE A 31 -3.19 9.91 2.22
CA PHE A 31 -2.92 9.34 0.90
C PHE A 31 -2.48 10.41 -0.11
N SER A 32 -3.25 11.49 -0.23
CA SER A 32 -2.92 12.59 -1.16
C SER A 32 -1.60 13.28 -0.81
N LEU A 33 -1.38 13.61 0.46
CA LEU A 33 -0.15 14.28 0.88
C LEU A 33 1.08 13.39 0.70
N SER A 34 0.99 12.08 0.97
CA SER A 34 2.13 11.17 0.77
C SER A 34 2.52 11.08 -0.70
N THR A 35 1.53 11.06 -1.59
CA THR A 35 1.74 11.03 -3.05
C THR A 35 2.35 12.35 -3.54
N VAL A 36 1.70 13.48 -3.21
CA VAL A 36 2.13 14.81 -3.67
C VAL A 36 3.50 15.17 -3.11
N LEU A 37 3.76 14.90 -1.84
CA LEU A 37 5.04 15.23 -1.20
C LEU A 37 6.21 14.49 -1.87
N ALA A 38 6.07 13.20 -2.16
CA ALA A 38 7.11 12.42 -2.83
C ALA A 38 7.42 12.99 -4.23
N THR A 39 6.39 13.21 -5.04
CA THR A 39 6.54 13.76 -6.40
C THR A 39 7.10 15.18 -6.40
N MET A 40 6.60 16.05 -5.51
CA MET A 40 7.08 17.44 -5.40
C MET A 40 8.53 17.52 -4.93
N LEU A 41 8.92 16.72 -3.93
CA LEU A 41 10.30 16.68 -3.46
C LEU A 41 11.24 16.21 -4.56
N LEU A 42 10.87 15.16 -5.32
CA LEU A 42 11.68 14.68 -6.42
C LEU A 42 11.85 15.79 -7.47
N PHE A 43 10.74 16.41 -7.89
CA PHE A 43 10.76 17.50 -8.86
C PHE A 43 11.66 18.67 -8.43
N VAL A 44 11.53 19.12 -7.18
CA VAL A 44 12.33 20.23 -6.64
C VAL A 44 13.81 19.87 -6.60
N ILE A 45 14.15 18.65 -6.16
CA ILE A 45 15.55 18.19 -6.14
C ILE A 45 16.13 18.18 -7.55
N ILE A 46 15.43 17.60 -8.52
CA ILE A 46 15.91 17.54 -9.91
C ILE A 46 16.01 18.95 -10.52
N LEU A 47 15.07 19.84 -10.25
CA LEU A 47 15.12 21.24 -10.71
C LEU A 47 16.37 21.95 -10.18
N VAL A 48 16.64 21.83 -8.87
CA VAL A 48 17.83 22.42 -8.25
C VAL A 48 19.11 21.83 -8.86
N LEU A 49 19.21 20.51 -8.98
CA LEU A 49 20.39 19.85 -9.57
C LEU A 49 20.59 20.24 -11.04
N SER A 50 19.51 20.51 -11.78
CA SER A 50 19.59 21.00 -13.16
C SER A 50 20.14 22.42 -13.22
N ILE A 51 19.70 23.32 -12.32
CA ILE A 51 20.19 24.71 -12.23
C ILE A 51 21.70 24.74 -11.94
N PHE A 52 22.19 23.83 -11.09
CA PHE A 52 23.62 23.71 -10.76
C PHE A 52 24.42 22.85 -11.76
N GLY A 53 23.82 22.38 -12.85
CA GLY A 53 24.50 21.61 -13.90
C GLY A 53 24.91 20.20 -13.48
N VAL A 54 24.32 19.64 -12.42
CA VAL A 54 24.55 18.27 -11.94
C VAL A 54 23.68 17.26 -12.70
N ALA A 55 22.41 17.58 -12.94
CA ALA A 55 21.49 16.74 -13.72
C ALA A 55 21.67 16.97 -15.23
N LYS A 56 22.69 16.31 -15.80
CA LYS A 56 22.98 16.31 -17.25
C LYS A 56 22.27 15.15 -17.95
N GLU A 57 22.26 15.15 -19.28
CA GLU A 57 21.71 14.04 -20.08
C GLU A 57 22.20 12.67 -19.57
N GLY A 58 21.26 11.73 -19.35
CA GLY A 58 21.55 10.40 -18.80
C GLY A 58 21.59 10.32 -17.27
N PHE A 59 21.34 11.41 -16.54
CA PHE A 59 21.34 11.40 -15.07
C PHE A 59 20.32 10.42 -14.47
N GLU A 60 19.23 10.14 -15.18
CA GLU A 60 18.17 9.22 -14.79
C GLU A 60 18.64 7.75 -14.63
N LYS A 61 19.83 7.42 -15.17
CA LYS A 61 20.45 6.09 -15.03
C LYS A 61 21.52 6.02 -13.95
N THR A 62 21.79 7.13 -13.26
CA THR A 62 22.83 7.18 -12.24
C THR A 62 22.36 6.59 -10.91
N GLU A 63 23.30 6.00 -10.16
CA GLU A 63 23.02 5.38 -8.85
C GLU A 63 22.29 6.32 -7.89
N TRP A 64 22.78 7.55 -7.73
CA TRP A 64 22.18 8.50 -6.78
C TRP A 64 20.73 8.83 -7.13
N TYR A 65 20.40 8.93 -8.42
CA TYR A 65 19.06 9.22 -8.88
C TYR A 65 18.13 8.03 -8.62
N LEU A 66 18.58 6.82 -8.94
CA LEU A 66 17.81 5.61 -8.68
C LEU A 66 17.55 5.45 -7.17
N TYR A 67 18.57 5.59 -6.33
CA TYR A 67 18.38 5.57 -4.87
C TYR A 67 17.40 6.65 -4.40
N LEU A 68 17.47 7.86 -4.96
CA LEU A 68 16.53 8.93 -4.63
C LEU A 68 15.09 8.53 -4.96
N CYS A 69 14.85 7.92 -6.11
CA CYS A 69 13.52 7.47 -6.53
C CYS A 69 12.94 6.38 -5.62
N TYR A 70 13.76 5.45 -5.11
CA TYR A 70 13.30 4.38 -4.21
C TYR A 70 13.16 4.83 -2.75
N VAL A 71 13.99 5.76 -2.27
CA VAL A 71 13.99 6.19 -0.86
C VAL A 71 12.94 7.25 -0.56
N LEU A 72 12.67 8.15 -1.51
CA LEU A 72 11.86 9.33 -1.25
C LEU A 72 10.37 9.02 -0.97
N PRO A 73 9.68 8.12 -1.72
CA PRO A 73 8.27 7.80 -1.44
C PRO A 73 8.04 7.16 -0.06
N PRO A 74 8.86 6.18 0.39
CA PRO A 74 8.78 5.66 1.76
C PRO A 74 8.99 6.74 2.83
N ILE A 75 9.98 7.64 2.66
CA ILE A 75 10.21 8.74 3.61
C ILE A 75 9.00 9.66 3.67
N ALA A 76 8.47 10.08 2.52
CA ALA A 76 7.28 10.91 2.45
C ALA A 76 6.09 10.26 3.18
N SER A 77 5.87 8.97 2.95
CA SER A 77 4.82 8.19 3.62
C SER A 77 4.99 8.18 5.15
N VAL A 78 6.19 7.91 5.66
CA VAL A 78 6.46 7.91 7.11
C VAL A 78 6.26 9.29 7.72
N VAL A 79 6.73 10.35 7.07
CA VAL A 79 6.56 11.74 7.53
C VAL A 79 5.07 12.09 7.63
N ILE A 80 4.29 11.78 6.59
CA ILE A 80 2.85 12.07 6.57
C ILE A 80 2.08 11.24 7.58
N VAL A 81 2.40 9.95 7.73
CA VAL A 81 1.79 9.10 8.77
C VAL A 81 2.13 9.64 10.16
N GLY A 82 3.40 9.97 10.43
CA GLY A 82 3.84 10.53 11.70
C GLY A 82 3.15 11.86 12.03
N TYR A 83 3.05 12.75 11.04
CA TYR A 83 2.32 14.02 11.17
C TYR A 83 0.83 13.78 11.47
N TYR A 84 0.18 12.90 10.72
CA TYR A 84 -1.22 12.55 10.92
C TYR A 84 -1.47 12.01 12.33
N LEU A 85 -0.66 11.05 12.78
CA LEU A 85 -0.80 10.45 14.11
C LEU A 85 -0.58 11.47 15.23
N ARG A 86 0.41 12.36 15.07
CA ARG A 86 0.62 13.48 15.99
C ARG A 86 -0.57 14.44 16.01
N TYR A 87 -1.12 14.77 14.84
CA TYR A 87 -2.27 15.66 14.70
C TYR A 87 -3.52 15.10 15.40
N VAL A 88 -3.74 13.78 15.33
CA VAL A 88 -4.85 13.11 16.03
C VAL A 88 -4.50 12.65 17.46
N ASN A 89 -3.36 13.07 17.99
CA ASN A 89 -2.86 12.71 19.33
C ASN A 89 -2.82 11.19 19.60
N LYS A 90 -2.45 10.39 18.60
CA LYS A 90 -2.28 8.93 18.73
C LYS A 90 -0.79 8.55 18.66
N PRO A 91 -0.33 7.60 19.50
CA PRO A 91 1.03 7.07 19.36
C PRO A 91 1.14 6.22 18.08
N VAL A 92 2.35 6.17 17.51
CA VAL A 92 2.68 5.35 16.31
C VAL A 92 2.32 3.88 16.49
N SER A 93 2.42 3.36 17.72
CA SER A 93 1.99 2.00 18.07
C SER A 93 0.55 1.69 17.67
N THR A 94 -0.33 2.69 17.61
CA THR A 94 -1.73 2.52 17.19
C THR A 94 -1.84 2.19 15.70
N ALA A 95 -1.00 2.80 14.85
CA ALA A 95 -0.95 2.48 13.42
C ALA A 95 -0.30 1.10 13.17
N ILE A 96 0.54 0.63 14.10
CA ILE A 96 1.18 -0.68 14.02
C ILE A 96 0.22 -1.79 14.48
N LYS A 97 -0.52 -1.54 15.56
CA LYS A 97 -1.23 -2.59 16.30
C LYS A 97 -2.34 -2.02 17.19
N GLU A 98 -3.58 -2.40 16.89
CA GLU A 98 -4.72 -2.08 17.75
C GLU A 98 -4.85 -3.07 18.93
N GLN A 99 -4.49 -4.34 18.73
CA GLN A 99 -4.64 -5.42 19.72
C GLN A 99 -3.50 -6.45 19.64
N LYS A 100 -3.33 -7.30 20.67
CA LYS A 100 -2.37 -8.42 20.63
C LYS A 100 -2.64 -9.34 19.42
N CYS A 101 -1.74 -9.31 18.43
CA CYS A 101 -1.80 -10.12 17.23
C CYS A 101 -1.42 -11.56 17.54
N HIS A 102 -2.30 -12.51 17.18
CA HIS A 102 -2.05 -13.93 17.35
C HIS A 102 -1.00 -14.44 16.34
N TYR A 103 -0.11 -15.36 16.75
CA TYR A 103 0.98 -15.84 15.89
C TYR A 103 0.50 -16.46 14.57
N LYS A 104 -0.71 -17.04 14.56
CA LYS A 104 -1.36 -17.60 13.35
C LYS A 104 -1.33 -16.64 12.16
N TYR A 105 -1.45 -15.33 12.38
CA TYR A 105 -1.45 -14.35 11.28
C TYR A 105 -0.06 -14.19 10.64
N PHE A 106 1.02 -14.43 11.38
CA PHE A 106 2.37 -14.47 10.81
C PHE A 106 2.59 -15.74 9.98
N LEU A 107 1.99 -16.87 10.37
CA LEU A 107 1.97 -18.07 9.53
C LEU A 107 1.17 -17.86 8.25
N LEU A 108 0.01 -17.21 8.36
CA LEU A 108 -0.79 -16.80 7.20
C LEU A 108 -0.06 -15.77 6.32
N ALA A 109 0.78 -14.91 6.90
CA ALA A 109 1.62 -13.99 6.13
C ALA A 109 2.66 -14.72 5.28
N ILE A 110 3.31 -15.75 5.84
CA ILE A 110 4.29 -16.59 5.12
C ILE A 110 3.58 -17.41 4.04
N ALA A 111 2.44 -18.03 4.36
CA ALA A 111 1.62 -18.76 3.40
C ALA A 111 1.14 -17.82 2.27
N LEU A 112 0.67 -16.62 2.62
CA LEU A 112 0.27 -15.62 1.66
C LEU A 112 1.44 -15.26 0.73
N GLN A 113 2.64 -15.02 1.26
CA GLN A 113 3.81 -14.73 0.45
C GLN A 113 4.11 -15.85 -0.56
N ILE A 114 4.10 -17.11 -0.13
CA ILE A 114 4.25 -18.25 -1.04
C ILE A 114 3.16 -18.21 -2.11
N GLY A 115 1.93 -17.87 -1.70
CA GLY A 115 0.80 -17.75 -2.61
C GLY A 115 0.95 -16.67 -3.68
N LEU A 116 1.47 -15.50 -3.31
CA LEU A 116 1.63 -14.35 -4.21
C LEU A 116 2.59 -14.64 -5.37
N LEU A 117 3.47 -15.63 -5.27
CA LEU A 117 4.33 -16.06 -6.38
C LEU A 117 3.53 -16.44 -7.64
N SER A 118 2.32 -16.99 -7.45
CA SER A 118 1.43 -17.37 -8.56
C SER A 118 0.91 -16.18 -9.37
N LEU A 119 1.00 -14.95 -8.82
CA LEU A 119 0.48 -13.75 -9.46
C LEU A 119 1.40 -13.19 -10.55
N SER A 120 2.63 -13.70 -10.70
CA SER A 120 3.53 -13.28 -11.78
C SER A 120 2.88 -13.48 -13.16
N GLU A 121 2.20 -14.61 -13.36
CA GLU A 121 1.52 -14.93 -14.61
C GLU A 121 0.29 -14.08 -14.84
N LEU A 122 -0.48 -13.79 -13.79
CA LEU A 122 -1.59 -12.85 -13.87
C LEU A 122 -1.10 -11.47 -14.31
N ASN A 123 0.05 -11.03 -13.78
CA ASN A 123 0.67 -9.77 -14.20
C ASN A 123 1.15 -9.82 -15.65
N GLY A 124 1.76 -10.93 -16.07
CA GLY A 124 2.15 -11.15 -17.47
C GLY A 124 0.97 -11.09 -18.44
N LEU A 125 -0.18 -11.68 -18.08
CA LEU A 125 -1.42 -11.59 -18.86
C LEU A 125 -1.93 -10.14 -18.95
N PHE A 126 -1.85 -9.39 -17.86
CA PHE A 126 -2.24 -7.98 -17.85
C PHE A 126 -1.33 -7.11 -18.72
N VAL A 127 -0.01 -7.26 -18.60
CA VAL A 127 0.96 -6.57 -19.45
C VAL A 127 0.78 -6.97 -20.92
N GLY A 128 0.60 -8.26 -21.20
CA GLY A 128 0.31 -8.76 -22.54
C GLY A 128 -0.99 -8.21 -23.13
N PHE A 129 -2.00 -7.94 -22.29
CA PHE A 129 -3.21 -7.23 -22.70
C PHE A 129 -2.90 -5.77 -23.09
N LEU A 130 -2.12 -5.04 -22.28
CA LEU A 130 -1.72 -3.65 -22.59
C LEU A 130 -0.88 -3.58 -23.88
N GLN A 131 0.02 -4.54 -24.11
CA GLN A 131 0.84 -4.62 -25.32
C GLN A 131 0.00 -4.72 -26.60
N ARG A 132 -1.20 -5.31 -26.55
CA ARG A 132 -2.14 -5.33 -27.69
C ARG A 132 -2.63 -3.93 -28.10
N PHE A 133 -2.49 -2.94 -27.23
CA PHE A 133 -2.81 -1.54 -27.48
C PHE A 133 -1.56 -0.69 -27.75
N GLY A 134 -0.40 -1.31 -27.97
CA GLY A 134 0.85 -0.64 -28.32
C GLY A 134 1.76 -0.30 -27.14
N TYR A 135 1.38 -0.63 -25.91
CA TYR A 135 2.23 -0.41 -24.73
C TYR A 135 3.56 -1.17 -24.84
N GLN A 136 4.68 -0.49 -24.59
CA GLN A 136 6.00 -1.10 -24.46
C GLN A 136 6.40 -1.05 -22.98
N PRO A 137 6.50 -2.20 -22.29
CA PRO A 137 6.83 -2.20 -20.87
C PRO A 137 8.28 -1.78 -20.64
N ASP A 138 8.47 -0.73 -19.85
CA ASP A 138 9.78 -0.36 -19.33
C ASP A 138 10.31 -1.41 -18.35
N GLU A 139 11.61 -1.65 -18.39
CA GLU A 139 12.29 -2.44 -17.37
C GLU A 139 12.32 -1.66 -16.04
N ILE A 140 12.02 -2.35 -14.94
CA ILE A 140 12.19 -1.78 -13.60
C ILE A 140 13.69 -1.73 -13.30
N VAL A 141 14.27 -0.53 -13.38
CA VAL A 141 15.69 -0.31 -13.11
C VAL A 141 15.92 -0.18 -11.61
N LEU A 142 16.79 -1.03 -11.06
CA LEU A 142 17.28 -0.97 -9.69
C LEU A 142 18.66 -0.30 -9.65
N PRO A 143 19.05 0.37 -8.53
CA PRO A 143 20.44 0.72 -8.31
C PRO A 143 21.34 -0.53 -8.36
N SER A 144 22.64 -0.35 -8.59
CA SER A 144 23.61 -1.44 -8.66
C SER A 144 23.50 -2.35 -7.43
N MET A 145 23.36 -3.64 -7.70
CA MET A 145 23.34 -4.68 -6.67
C MET A 145 24.67 -5.42 -6.56
N ASP A 146 25.76 -4.83 -7.05
CA ASP A 146 27.11 -5.37 -6.91
C ASP A 146 27.75 -4.98 -5.57
N GLY A 147 28.55 -5.89 -5.01
CA GLY A 147 29.22 -5.69 -3.71
C GLY A 147 28.27 -5.18 -2.61
N PHE A 148 28.63 -4.04 -2.01
CA PHE A 148 27.82 -3.38 -0.98
C PHE A 148 26.52 -2.72 -1.49
N GLY A 149 26.37 -2.52 -2.80
CA GLY A 149 25.16 -1.97 -3.40
C GLY A 149 23.92 -2.83 -3.13
N PHE A 150 24.07 -4.16 -3.11
CA PHE A 150 23.00 -5.08 -2.71
C PHE A 150 22.46 -4.78 -1.30
N VAL A 151 23.34 -4.46 -0.34
CA VAL A 151 22.93 -4.16 1.04
C VAL A 151 22.09 -2.88 1.08
N GLY A 152 22.48 -1.86 0.31
CA GLY A 152 21.73 -0.61 0.19
C GLY A 152 20.34 -0.84 -0.41
N VAL A 153 20.26 -1.49 -1.58
CA VAL A 153 18.99 -1.80 -2.25
C VAL A 153 18.10 -2.68 -1.37
N PHE A 154 18.66 -3.72 -0.75
CA PHE A 154 17.91 -4.60 0.15
C PHE A 154 17.32 -3.85 1.34
N PHE A 155 18.08 -2.97 1.98
CA PHE A 155 17.58 -2.18 3.10
C PHE A 155 16.44 -1.25 2.66
N VAL A 156 16.59 -0.56 1.53
CA VAL A 156 15.58 0.37 1.03
C VAL A 156 14.32 -0.36 0.56
N VAL A 157 14.48 -1.32 -0.36
CA VAL A 157 13.36 -1.95 -1.08
C VAL A 157 12.73 -3.08 -0.28
N ALA A 158 13.50 -3.89 0.45
CA ALA A 158 12.92 -4.99 1.22
C ALA A 158 12.47 -4.59 2.63
N ILE A 159 13.05 -3.55 3.24
CA ILE A 159 12.75 -3.21 4.64
C ILE A 159 12.02 -1.88 4.75
N ILE A 160 12.65 -0.78 4.31
CA ILE A 160 12.11 0.57 4.53
C ILE A 160 10.80 0.77 3.76
N ALA A 161 10.75 0.40 2.48
CA ALA A 161 9.54 0.53 1.66
C ALA A 161 8.35 -0.26 2.24
N PRO A 162 8.45 -1.58 2.53
CA PRO A 162 7.36 -2.32 3.15
C PRO A 162 6.88 -1.72 4.48
N ILE A 163 7.79 -1.32 5.38
CA ILE A 163 7.37 -0.71 6.65
C ILE A 163 6.58 0.58 6.39
N ALA A 164 7.09 1.48 5.56
CA ALA A 164 6.47 2.76 5.27
C ALA A 164 5.11 2.60 4.59
N GLU A 165 5.04 1.76 3.57
CA GLU A 165 3.84 1.53 2.78
C GLU A 165 2.77 0.81 3.60
N GLU A 166 3.11 -0.22 4.38
CA GLU A 166 2.13 -0.89 5.24
C GLU A 166 1.59 0.04 6.34
N LEU A 167 2.42 0.91 6.91
CA LEU A 167 1.96 1.92 7.87
C LEU A 167 0.97 2.90 7.24
N LEU A 168 1.24 3.40 6.03
CA LEU A 168 0.33 4.28 5.31
C LEU A 168 -0.95 3.55 4.92
N PHE A 169 -0.83 2.41 4.22
CA PHE A 169 -1.98 1.76 3.62
C PHE A 169 -2.82 0.98 4.63
N ARG A 170 -2.20 0.16 5.49
CA ARG A 170 -2.94 -0.71 6.42
C ARG A 170 -3.19 0.01 7.75
N GLY A 171 -2.26 0.86 8.18
CA GLY A 171 -2.39 1.63 9.41
C GLY A 171 -3.28 2.86 9.31
N VAL A 172 -3.41 3.49 8.13
CA VAL A 172 -4.15 4.75 7.96
C VAL A 172 -5.24 4.66 6.88
N VAL A 173 -4.88 4.34 5.63
CA VAL A 173 -5.83 4.35 4.49
C VAL A 173 -6.96 3.34 4.70
N LEU A 174 -6.62 2.11 5.09
CA LEU A 174 -7.58 1.04 5.33
C LEU A 174 -8.52 1.34 6.50
N ASP A 175 -8.02 1.92 7.60
CA ASP A 175 -8.87 2.34 8.74
C ASP A 175 -9.88 3.41 8.31
N GLY A 176 -9.48 4.37 7.49
CA GLY A 176 -10.39 5.36 6.92
C GLY A 176 -11.40 4.79 5.92
N LEU A 177 -11.02 3.82 5.09
CA LEU A 177 -11.96 3.14 4.20
C LEU A 177 -12.99 2.31 4.99
N LYS A 178 -12.56 1.66 6.09
CA LYS A 178 -13.44 0.87 6.95
C LYS A 178 -14.49 1.70 7.69
N SER A 179 -14.31 3.02 7.86
CA SER A 179 -15.38 3.87 8.44
C SER A 179 -16.58 4.06 7.50
N GLY A 180 -16.41 3.81 6.20
CA GLY A 180 -17.46 3.97 5.19
C GLY A 180 -17.89 2.68 4.50
N PHE A 181 -17.05 1.66 4.45
CA PHE A 181 -17.23 0.47 3.61
C PHE A 181 -17.18 -0.84 4.40
N SER A 182 -17.79 -1.89 3.84
CA SER A 182 -17.62 -3.26 4.34
C SER A 182 -16.16 -3.69 4.21
N THR A 183 -15.74 -4.71 4.96
CA THR A 183 -14.35 -5.18 4.94
C THR A 183 -13.88 -5.52 3.53
N LEU A 184 -14.73 -6.21 2.76
CA LEU A 184 -14.38 -6.63 1.40
C LEU A 184 -14.21 -5.43 0.46
N VAL A 185 -15.15 -4.47 0.51
CA VAL A 185 -15.07 -3.28 -0.34
C VAL A 185 -13.89 -2.39 0.07
N ALA A 186 -13.65 -2.22 1.37
CA ALA A 186 -12.48 -1.50 1.87
C ALA A 186 -11.16 -2.16 1.42
N ALA A 187 -11.08 -3.49 1.42
CA ALA A 187 -9.90 -4.22 0.93
C ALA A 187 -9.68 -4.04 -0.58
N VAL A 188 -10.74 -4.11 -1.39
CA VAL A 188 -10.66 -3.86 -2.85
C VAL A 188 -10.21 -2.43 -3.14
N LEU A 189 -10.81 -1.44 -2.47
CA LEU A 189 -10.44 -0.04 -2.65
C LEU A 189 -9.02 0.25 -2.17
N CYS A 190 -8.60 -0.34 -1.04
CA CYS A 190 -7.23 -0.22 -0.55
C CYS A 190 -6.24 -0.83 -1.55
N GLY A 191 -6.55 -2.00 -2.13
CA GLY A 191 -5.74 -2.61 -3.17
C GLY A 191 -5.65 -1.78 -4.45
N ALA A 192 -6.75 -1.15 -4.88
CA ALA A 192 -6.76 -0.24 -6.02
C ALA A 192 -5.89 1.01 -5.77
N LEU A 193 -6.01 1.62 -4.59
CA LEU A 193 -5.18 2.77 -4.22
C LEU A 193 -3.70 2.40 -4.09
N PHE A 194 -3.39 1.21 -3.56
CA PHE A 194 -2.02 0.70 -3.47
C PHE A 194 -1.40 0.46 -4.86
N SER A 195 -2.16 -0.14 -5.78
CA SER A 195 -1.75 -0.31 -7.18
C SER A 195 -1.49 1.03 -7.86
N LEU A 196 -2.43 1.98 -7.74
CA LEU A 196 -2.27 3.33 -8.32
C LEU A 196 -1.08 4.09 -7.71
N TYR A 197 -0.78 3.88 -6.43
CA TYR A 197 0.34 4.53 -5.75
C TYR A 197 1.71 4.15 -6.33
N HIS A 198 1.81 3.02 -7.03
CA HIS A 198 3.04 2.63 -7.75
C HIS A 198 3.21 3.33 -9.10
N GLN A 199 2.14 3.96 -9.63
CA GLN A 199 2.19 4.84 -10.81
C GLN A 199 2.79 4.21 -12.08
N ASN A 200 2.86 2.87 -12.15
CA ASN A 200 3.51 2.14 -13.21
C ASN A 200 2.55 1.08 -13.80
N PRO A 201 2.28 1.10 -15.13
CA PRO A 201 1.41 0.12 -15.77
C PRO A 201 1.84 -1.34 -15.58
N VAL A 202 3.14 -1.65 -15.67
CA VAL A 202 3.70 -3.00 -15.47
C VAL A 202 3.32 -3.59 -14.11
N GLN A 203 3.19 -2.73 -13.10
CA GLN A 203 2.93 -3.12 -11.71
C GLN A 203 1.44 -3.15 -11.35
N THR A 204 0.53 -2.91 -12.28
CA THR A 204 -0.87 -2.66 -11.91
C THR A 204 -1.55 -3.89 -11.30
N ALA A 205 -1.55 -5.02 -12.01
CA ALA A 205 -2.33 -6.20 -11.62
C ALA A 205 -1.75 -6.90 -10.38
N TYR A 206 -0.42 -7.06 -10.33
CA TYR A 206 0.25 -7.66 -9.20
C TYR A 206 0.04 -6.84 -7.92
N GLN A 207 0.33 -5.53 -7.94
CA GLN A 207 0.17 -4.65 -6.79
C GLN A 207 -1.28 -4.56 -6.32
N PHE A 208 -2.26 -4.59 -7.24
CA PHE A 208 -3.67 -4.64 -6.84
C PHE A 208 -3.98 -5.87 -6.00
N CYS A 209 -3.55 -7.05 -6.46
CA CYS A 209 -3.80 -8.32 -5.78
C CYS A 209 -3.07 -8.42 -4.43
N CYS A 210 -1.79 -8.03 -4.37
CA CYS A 210 -1.04 -7.92 -3.12
C CYS A 210 -1.71 -6.91 -2.17
N GLY A 211 -2.07 -5.74 -2.71
CA GLY A 211 -2.83 -4.68 -2.08
C GLY A 211 -4.04 -5.18 -1.30
N PHE A 212 -4.91 -5.88 -2.03
CA PHE A 212 -6.13 -6.51 -1.55
C PHE A 212 -5.86 -7.58 -0.49
N ALA A 213 -4.94 -8.51 -0.76
CA ALA A 213 -4.67 -9.63 0.13
C ALA A 213 -4.08 -9.18 1.48
N TYR A 214 -3.14 -8.24 1.46
CA TYR A 214 -2.59 -7.63 2.67
C TYR A 214 -3.64 -6.83 3.42
N ALA A 215 -4.55 -6.12 2.74
CA ALA A 215 -5.65 -5.43 3.42
C ALA A 215 -6.53 -6.42 4.20
N LEU A 216 -6.93 -7.55 3.61
CA LEU A 216 -7.67 -8.60 4.33
C LEU A 216 -6.88 -9.13 5.53
N LEU A 217 -5.60 -9.46 5.34
CA LEU A 217 -4.73 -9.96 6.41
C LEU A 217 -4.64 -8.96 7.57
N ALA A 218 -4.43 -7.68 7.29
CA ALA A 218 -4.36 -6.63 8.31
C ALA A 218 -5.67 -6.48 9.10
N VAL A 219 -6.83 -6.52 8.42
CA VAL A 219 -8.13 -6.45 9.10
C VAL A 219 -8.31 -7.62 10.06
N ARG A 220 -7.99 -8.84 9.62
CA ARG A 220 -8.18 -10.04 10.47
C ARG A 220 -7.16 -10.09 11.61
N ALA A 221 -5.92 -9.71 11.33
CA ALA A 221 -4.85 -9.62 12.32
C ALA A 221 -5.04 -8.51 13.36
N LYS A 222 -5.78 -7.44 13.01
CA LYS A 222 -5.84 -6.17 13.77
C LYS A 222 -4.44 -5.60 14.04
N SER A 223 -3.53 -5.78 13.08
CA SER A 223 -2.14 -5.34 13.12
C SER A 223 -1.55 -5.32 11.71
N VAL A 224 -0.64 -4.38 11.47
CA VAL A 224 0.12 -4.30 10.21
C VAL A 224 1.35 -5.21 10.21
N LEU A 225 1.80 -5.71 11.36
CA LEU A 225 3.05 -6.48 11.44
C LEU A 225 3.05 -7.75 10.57
N PRO A 226 1.96 -8.53 10.49
CA PRO A 226 1.93 -9.66 9.55
C PRO A 226 2.01 -9.24 8.08
N THR A 227 1.43 -8.10 7.71
CA THR A 227 1.53 -7.62 6.32
C THR A 227 2.91 -7.05 6.02
N VAL A 228 3.55 -6.37 6.97
CA VAL A 228 4.97 -5.97 6.88
C VAL A 228 5.85 -7.19 6.64
N LEU A 229 5.62 -8.28 7.37
CA LEU A 229 6.37 -9.53 7.15
C LEU A 229 6.12 -10.08 5.74
N ALA A 230 4.86 -10.21 5.30
CA ALA A 230 4.54 -10.74 3.98
C ALA A 230 5.19 -9.89 2.86
N HIS A 231 5.10 -8.57 2.97
CA HIS A 231 5.64 -7.64 2.00
C HIS A 231 7.18 -7.61 2.01
N PHE A 232 7.82 -7.62 3.19
CA PHE A 232 9.27 -7.82 3.33
C PHE A 232 9.73 -9.09 2.61
N LEU A 233 9.04 -10.22 2.85
CA LEU A 233 9.39 -11.49 2.22
C LEU A 233 9.20 -11.44 0.70
N ASN A 234 8.21 -10.69 0.20
CA ASN A 234 7.99 -10.47 -1.23
C ASN A 234 9.19 -9.80 -1.89
N ASN A 235 9.57 -8.65 -1.35
CA ASN A 235 10.64 -7.84 -1.91
C ASN A 235 11.99 -8.54 -1.72
N ALA A 236 12.24 -9.13 -0.55
CA ALA A 236 13.44 -9.90 -0.28
C ALA A 236 13.60 -11.07 -1.26
N TYR A 237 12.52 -11.82 -1.53
CA TYR A 237 12.54 -12.93 -2.47
C TYR A 237 12.96 -12.47 -3.87
N ILE A 238 12.33 -11.42 -4.40
CA ILE A 238 12.63 -10.88 -5.74
C ILE A 238 14.08 -10.42 -5.83
N LEU A 239 14.56 -9.66 -4.84
CA LEU A 239 15.95 -9.16 -4.82
C LEU A 239 16.98 -10.29 -4.72
N ILE A 240 16.69 -11.34 -3.94
CA ILE A 240 17.57 -12.50 -3.81
C ILE A 240 17.64 -13.26 -5.14
N LEU A 241 16.50 -13.51 -5.80
CA LEU A 241 16.50 -14.17 -7.11
C LEU A 241 17.31 -13.38 -8.13
N TYR A 242 17.10 -12.06 -8.19
CA TYR A 242 17.87 -11.19 -9.07
C TYR A 242 19.37 -11.27 -8.75
N LYS A 243 19.74 -11.16 -7.46
CA LYS A 243 21.16 -11.20 -7.05
C LYS A 243 21.83 -12.54 -7.38
N CYS A 244 21.09 -13.63 -7.25
CA CYS A 244 21.57 -14.97 -7.59
C CYS A 244 21.53 -15.26 -9.10
N GLY A 245 21.04 -14.34 -9.94
CA GLY A 245 20.91 -14.55 -11.39
C GLY A 245 19.92 -15.67 -11.74
N VAL A 246 18.96 -15.96 -10.87
CA VAL A 246 17.93 -16.97 -11.12
C VAL A 246 16.88 -16.36 -12.04
N THR A 247 17.04 -16.61 -13.33
CA THR A 247 16.15 -16.06 -14.37
C THR A 247 15.10 -17.05 -14.86
N ALA A 248 15.31 -18.36 -14.64
CA ALA A 248 14.37 -19.40 -15.01
C ALA A 248 14.49 -20.64 -14.12
N TYR A 249 13.37 -21.34 -13.95
CA TYR A 249 13.32 -22.68 -13.37
C TYR A 249 13.13 -23.72 -14.47
N SER A 250 13.50 -24.97 -14.21
CA SER A 250 13.10 -26.07 -15.12
C SER A 250 11.57 -26.13 -15.21
N THR A 251 11.04 -26.51 -16.38
CA THR A 251 9.58 -26.55 -16.59
C THR A 251 8.82 -27.31 -15.50
N PRO A 252 9.27 -28.51 -15.04
CA PRO A 252 8.60 -29.21 -13.94
C PRO A 252 8.64 -28.46 -12.61
N ALA A 253 9.78 -27.84 -12.27
CA ALA A 253 9.93 -27.07 -11.04
C ALA A 253 9.04 -25.82 -11.07
N TYR A 254 9.04 -25.10 -12.20
CA TYR A 254 8.20 -23.94 -12.42
C TYR A 254 6.70 -24.27 -12.25
N ILE A 255 6.20 -25.31 -12.94
CA ILE A 255 4.80 -25.75 -12.81
C ILE A 255 4.48 -26.10 -11.34
N THR A 256 5.39 -26.81 -10.66
CA THR A 256 5.20 -27.18 -9.25
C THR A 256 5.09 -25.94 -8.36
N ILE A 257 5.99 -24.96 -8.52
CA ILE A 257 5.96 -23.70 -7.78
C ILE A 257 4.65 -22.97 -8.04
N MET A 258 4.20 -22.87 -9.29
CA MET A 258 2.97 -22.17 -9.67
C MET A 258 1.71 -22.83 -9.12
N VAL A 259 1.61 -24.16 -9.16
CA VAL A 259 0.47 -24.90 -8.62
C VAL A 259 0.44 -24.79 -7.10
N VAL A 260 1.56 -25.04 -6.43
CA VAL A 260 1.64 -24.98 -4.96
C VAL A 260 1.36 -23.56 -4.45
N SER A 261 1.93 -22.54 -5.08
CA SER A 261 1.64 -21.14 -4.75
C SER A 261 0.17 -20.79 -5.01
N GLY A 262 -0.39 -21.15 -6.16
CA GLY A 262 -1.81 -20.90 -6.47
C GLY A 262 -2.74 -21.51 -5.43
N LEU A 263 -2.51 -22.78 -5.05
CA LEU A 263 -3.27 -23.44 -3.99
C LEU A 263 -3.10 -22.76 -2.63
N CYS A 264 -1.87 -22.34 -2.29
CA CYS A 264 -1.59 -21.62 -1.05
C CYS A 264 -2.30 -20.27 -0.98
N LEU A 265 -2.34 -19.53 -2.10
CA LEU A 265 -3.06 -18.27 -2.22
C LEU A 265 -4.56 -18.47 -2.02
N ILE A 266 -5.15 -19.42 -2.75
CA ILE A 266 -6.59 -19.73 -2.67
C ILE A 266 -6.95 -20.15 -1.23
N ALA A 267 -6.19 -21.05 -0.63
CA ALA A 267 -6.44 -21.52 0.74
C ALA A 267 -6.36 -20.37 1.76
N THR A 268 -5.34 -19.52 1.65
CA THR A 268 -5.15 -18.39 2.56
C THR A 268 -6.26 -17.35 2.41
N LEU A 269 -6.62 -16.99 1.17
CA LEU A 269 -7.71 -16.05 0.92
C LEU A 269 -9.08 -16.63 1.31
N ALA A 270 -9.34 -17.91 1.05
CA ALA A 270 -10.58 -18.55 1.46
C ALA A 270 -10.73 -18.56 2.99
N TYR A 271 -9.65 -18.87 3.71
CA TYR A 271 -9.62 -18.78 5.18
C TYR A 271 -9.88 -17.33 5.64
N LEU A 272 -9.17 -16.36 5.06
CA LEU A 272 -9.31 -14.94 5.35
C LEU A 272 -10.63 -14.33 4.86
N LEU A 273 -11.44 -14.98 4.03
CA LEU A 273 -12.73 -14.44 3.59
C LEU A 273 -13.88 -15.09 4.33
N PHE A 274 -13.87 -16.42 4.44
CA PHE A 274 -15.04 -17.19 4.86
C PHE A 274 -14.94 -17.73 6.29
N LEU A 275 -13.74 -18.07 6.77
CA LEU A 275 -13.57 -18.79 8.03
C LEU A 275 -13.24 -17.88 9.22
N ASP A 276 -12.42 -16.85 9.01
CA ASP A 276 -11.97 -15.97 10.10
C ASP A 276 -12.88 -14.74 10.27
N LYS A 277 -14.21 -14.91 10.23
CA LYS A 277 -15.15 -13.80 10.41
C LYS A 277 -15.05 -13.28 11.85
N LYS A 278 -14.43 -12.12 12.01
CA LYS A 278 -14.57 -11.29 13.23
C LYS A 278 -15.66 -10.27 12.97
N ASP A 279 -16.46 -9.99 14.01
CA ASP A 279 -17.64 -9.14 13.93
C ASP A 279 -17.38 -7.84 13.16
N GLU A 280 -18.22 -7.56 12.17
CA GLU A 280 -18.28 -6.26 11.50
C GLU A 280 -19.16 -5.34 12.36
N ASP A 281 -18.63 -4.17 12.73
CA ASP A 281 -19.37 -3.19 13.54
C ASP A 281 -20.61 -2.70 12.75
N ALA A 282 -21.77 -2.75 13.41
CA ALA A 282 -23.05 -2.33 12.85
C ALA A 282 -23.17 -0.79 12.84
N ASP A 283 -22.45 -0.12 11.93
CA ASP A 283 -22.50 1.33 11.81
C ASP A 283 -23.70 1.83 10.96
N ILE A 284 -24.25 2.98 11.35
CA ILE A 284 -25.44 3.65 10.78
C ILE A 284 -25.19 4.09 9.32
N GLU A 285 -26.11 3.78 8.40
CA GLU A 285 -25.95 3.97 6.95
C GLU A 285 -25.70 5.43 6.50
N THR A 286 -26.32 6.39 7.16
CA THR A 286 -26.13 7.84 6.90
C THR A 286 -24.70 8.29 7.23
N GLU A 287 -24.11 7.72 8.27
CA GLU A 287 -22.74 7.99 8.70
C GLU A 287 -21.75 7.44 7.67
N LYS A 288 -21.97 6.20 7.21
CA LYS A 288 -21.19 5.57 6.13
C LYS A 288 -21.17 6.42 4.87
N LYS A 289 -22.32 6.92 4.40
CA LYS A 289 -22.37 7.76 3.18
C LYS A 289 -21.54 9.04 3.32
N THR A 290 -21.51 9.63 4.51
CA THR A 290 -20.73 10.84 4.79
C THR A 290 -19.24 10.55 4.83
N GLU A 291 -18.83 9.45 5.46
CA GLU A 291 -17.44 9.00 5.53
C GLU A 291 -16.87 8.69 4.13
N LYS A 292 -17.64 7.97 3.29
CA LYS A 292 -17.26 7.69 1.89
C LYS A 292 -16.93 8.99 1.13
N LYS A 293 -17.82 9.98 1.18
CA LYS A 293 -17.63 11.26 0.49
C LYS A 293 -16.40 12.01 1.00
N ARG A 294 -16.18 12.03 2.31
CA ARG A 294 -15.03 12.72 2.93
C ARG A 294 -13.71 12.09 2.54
N PHE A 295 -13.61 10.75 2.55
CA PHE A 295 -12.41 10.03 2.14
C PHE A 295 -12.04 10.41 0.70
N PHE A 296 -12.96 10.20 -0.25
CA PHE A 296 -12.66 10.42 -1.67
C PHE A 296 -12.46 11.88 -2.04
N ALA A 297 -13.17 12.82 -1.40
CA ALA A 297 -12.92 14.24 -1.61
C ALA A 297 -11.46 14.61 -1.31
N LEU A 298 -10.90 14.09 -0.22
CA LEU A 298 -9.52 14.39 0.20
C LEU A 298 -8.48 13.51 -0.49
N ALA A 299 -8.81 12.27 -0.87
CA ALA A 299 -7.95 11.39 -1.65
C ALA A 299 -7.85 11.79 -3.14
N SER A 300 -8.79 12.60 -3.65
CA SER A 300 -8.93 12.92 -5.08
C SER A 300 -7.66 13.49 -5.71
N VAL A 301 -6.93 14.37 -5.00
CA VAL A 301 -5.69 14.97 -5.50
C VAL A 301 -4.60 13.91 -5.70
N GLY A 302 -4.38 13.05 -4.71
CA GLY A 302 -3.43 11.93 -4.83
C GLY A 302 -3.82 10.97 -5.93
N ILE A 303 -5.11 10.64 -6.04
CA ILE A 303 -5.62 9.76 -7.11
C ILE A 303 -5.33 10.39 -8.48
N ALA A 304 -5.62 11.69 -8.64
CA ALA A 304 -5.36 12.40 -9.88
C ALA A 304 -3.88 12.39 -10.26
N VAL A 305 -2.98 12.68 -9.30
CA VAL A 305 -1.52 12.61 -9.52
C VAL A 305 -1.13 11.20 -9.97
N CYS A 306 -1.54 10.16 -9.24
CA CYS A 306 -1.21 8.78 -9.59
C CYS A 306 -1.73 8.38 -10.98
N VAL A 307 -2.98 8.72 -11.30
CA VAL A 307 -3.59 8.38 -12.59
C VAL A 307 -2.90 9.11 -13.74
N ILE A 308 -2.59 10.40 -13.57
CA ILE A 308 -1.88 11.18 -14.60
C ILE A 308 -0.49 10.57 -14.84
N THR A 309 0.27 10.27 -13.79
CA THR A 309 1.59 9.64 -13.94
C THR A 309 1.48 8.26 -14.57
N TRP A 310 0.52 7.45 -14.15
CA TRP A 310 0.29 6.11 -14.71
C TRP A 310 -0.06 6.17 -16.20
N ILE A 311 -0.95 7.09 -16.61
CA ILE A 311 -1.31 7.30 -18.02
C ILE A 311 -0.10 7.80 -18.81
N THR A 312 0.69 8.70 -18.23
CA THR A 312 1.91 9.20 -18.86
C THR A 312 2.88 8.05 -19.12
N ASN A 313 3.10 7.18 -18.14
CA ASN A 313 3.93 5.98 -18.27
C ASN A 313 3.34 4.88 -19.15
N LEU A 314 2.06 4.98 -19.54
CA LEU A 314 1.45 4.05 -20.49
C LEU A 314 1.77 4.43 -21.95
N PHE A 315 2.04 5.71 -22.21
CA PHE A 315 2.19 6.25 -23.56
C PHE A 315 3.57 6.83 -23.89
N MET A 316 4.47 6.89 -22.90
CA MET A 316 5.90 7.11 -23.13
C MET A 316 6.58 5.79 -23.47
#